data_AF-A0A072UER3-F1
#
_entry.id   AF-A0A072UER3-F1
#
_cell.length_a   1.000
_cell.length_b   1.000
_cell.length_c   1.000
_cell.angle_alpha   90.00
_cell.angle_beta   90.00
_cell.angle_gamma   90.00
#
_symmetry.space_group_name_H-M   'P 1'
#
loop_
_entity.id
_entity.type
_entity.pdbx_description
1 polymer ?
#
loop_
_entity_poly.entity_id
_entity_poly.type
_entity_poly.pdbx_seq_one_letter_code
_entity_poly.pdbx_strand_id
1 'polypeptide(L)'
;MTMNLTLVKGAIARLCSDEFYCNDNKERFTPVLQVHKLENDSVWLSDGIHFHAGLLRANLLELCSVGKLKTGSVVRLTNFEVNVFKTTKLILIYDFDVICQCEVIGNPILLPENALSDCGQQRTVNLTGVIERLFRMGDFVSRPELQVIGAKQLVDSDTYLYLSDGIHFKPGLLQLDDDFNLSSLHVGSIVRLTDYFVDKWIIFINDLEVVQDKCDLIGEHVTPLYSGERADLTEGAIARMCCDKFSCDEEFKPTLLQVIHVYTHQLLLSDGLNFNIATLPMNLEWNSKLQVGSVVELKSFTVCAIQNTRVIHIFDLDVIQEKRMLIGKPLPLPKNAPVLDVKLDKGVQNLMLLEFNKCHVCDV
;
A
#
# COMPACT_ATOMS: atom_id res chain seq x y z
N MET A 1 24.03 -45.13 -19.64
CA MET A 1 23.07 -44.78 -18.57
C MET A 1 21.93 -44.02 -19.22
N THR A 2 20.76 -44.63 -19.34
CA THR A 2 19.53 -43.93 -19.72
C THR A 2 19.12 -43.05 -18.54
N MET A 3 19.35 -41.73 -18.64
CA MET A 3 18.72 -40.80 -17.71
C MET A 3 17.21 -40.93 -17.93
N ASN A 4 16.46 -41.31 -16.89
CA ASN A 4 15.01 -41.22 -16.87
C ASN A 4 14.60 -39.75 -16.84
N LEU A 5 14.65 -39.12 -18.01
CA LEU A 5 14.22 -37.75 -18.19
C LEU A 5 12.69 -37.72 -18.19
N THR A 6 12.11 -37.14 -17.15
CA THR A 6 10.66 -37.02 -17.02
C THR A 6 10.30 -35.55 -16.95
N LEU A 7 9.61 -35.04 -17.99
CA LEU A 7 8.97 -33.72 -17.94
C LEU A 7 7.86 -33.74 -16.88
N VAL A 8 7.64 -32.60 -16.22
CA VAL A 8 6.57 -32.48 -15.23
C VAL A 8 5.24 -32.32 -15.95
N LYS A 9 4.60 -33.44 -16.31
CA LYS A 9 3.33 -33.46 -17.05
C LYS A 9 2.27 -32.59 -16.37
N GLY A 10 1.58 -31.77 -17.15
CA GLY A 10 0.56 -30.83 -16.65
C GLY A 10 1.14 -29.56 -16.03
N ALA A 11 2.47 -29.39 -15.99
CA ALA A 11 3.10 -28.18 -15.47
C ALA A 11 2.68 -26.93 -16.26
N ILE A 12 2.53 -27.00 -17.58
CA ILE A 12 2.14 -25.83 -18.37
C ILE A 12 0.72 -25.38 -18.00
N ALA A 13 -0.23 -26.31 -17.95
CA ALA A 13 -1.60 -26.02 -17.52
C ALA A 13 -1.65 -25.49 -16.08
N ARG A 14 -0.85 -26.07 -15.19
CA ARG A 14 -0.74 -25.61 -13.80
C ARG A 14 -0.17 -24.20 -13.71
N LEU A 15 0.95 -23.92 -14.36
CA LEU A 15 1.59 -22.59 -14.40
C LEU A 15 0.61 -21.52 -14.88
N CYS A 16 -0.18 -21.86 -15.90
CA CYS A 16 -1.14 -20.95 -16.50
C CYS A 16 -2.54 -21.01 -15.84
N SER A 17 -2.72 -21.74 -14.73
CA SER A 17 -3.98 -21.77 -13.97
C SER A 17 -4.09 -20.59 -13.02
N ASP A 18 -5.31 -20.20 -12.67
CA ASP A 18 -5.56 -19.13 -11.69
C ASP A 18 -5.12 -19.55 -10.27
N GLU A 19 -5.23 -20.84 -9.94
CA GLU A 19 -4.84 -21.38 -8.62
C GLU A 19 -3.33 -21.28 -8.33
N PHE A 20 -2.50 -21.35 -9.38
CA PHE A 20 -1.05 -21.20 -9.24
C PHE A 20 -0.64 -19.74 -9.00
N TYR A 21 -1.46 -18.80 -9.47
CA TYR A 21 -1.22 -17.37 -9.33
C TYR A 21 -1.51 -16.87 -7.90
N CYS A 22 -2.48 -17.49 -7.21
CA CYS A 22 -2.97 -17.08 -5.89
C CYS A 22 -2.28 -17.74 -4.68
N ASN A 23 -1.31 -18.64 -4.86
CA ASN A 23 -0.67 -19.37 -3.76
C ASN A 23 0.81 -19.05 -3.60
N ASP A 24 1.26 -18.85 -2.36
CA ASP A 24 2.66 -18.66 -1.91
C ASP A 24 3.59 -19.88 -2.17
N ASN A 25 3.12 -20.90 -2.89
CA ASN A 25 3.90 -22.11 -3.20
C ASN A 25 4.87 -21.95 -4.38
N LYS A 26 5.10 -20.72 -4.87
CA LYS A 26 6.04 -20.42 -5.96
C LYS A 26 7.47 -20.88 -5.63
N GLU A 27 7.90 -20.74 -4.37
CA GLU A 27 9.27 -21.08 -3.93
C GLU A 27 9.62 -22.58 -4.05
N ARG A 28 8.63 -23.47 -4.20
CA ARG A 28 8.87 -24.92 -4.25
C ARG A 28 8.56 -25.58 -5.59
N PHE A 29 8.07 -24.82 -6.58
CA PHE A 29 7.70 -25.39 -7.87
C PHE A 29 8.75 -25.11 -8.94
N THR A 30 9.65 -26.07 -9.15
CA THR A 30 10.73 -25.99 -10.17
C THR A 30 10.48 -27.00 -11.30
N PRO A 31 9.58 -26.73 -12.26
CA PRO A 31 9.19 -27.69 -13.28
C PRO A 31 10.33 -27.97 -14.26
N VAL A 32 10.47 -29.25 -14.63
CA VAL A 32 11.31 -29.68 -15.75
C VAL A 32 10.46 -29.67 -17.03
N LEU A 33 10.84 -28.82 -17.97
CA LEU A 33 10.15 -28.53 -19.22
C LEU A 33 11.12 -28.68 -20.39
N GLN A 34 10.60 -28.81 -21.60
CA GLN A 34 11.39 -28.82 -22.82
C GLN A 34 11.12 -27.57 -23.64
N VAL A 35 12.17 -27.00 -24.25
CA VAL A 35 12.05 -25.97 -25.28
C VAL A 35 11.47 -26.61 -26.53
N HIS A 36 10.20 -26.35 -26.78
CA HIS A 36 9.47 -26.82 -27.95
C HIS A 36 9.83 -26.02 -29.21
N LYS A 37 10.03 -24.70 -29.05
CA LYS A 37 10.36 -23.78 -30.13
C LYS A 37 11.09 -22.55 -29.57
N LEU A 38 11.98 -21.98 -30.36
CA LEU A 38 12.69 -20.74 -30.03
C LEU A 38 12.55 -19.77 -31.21
N GLU A 39 12.08 -18.55 -30.96
CA GLU A 39 11.88 -17.50 -31.97
C GLU A 39 12.32 -16.15 -31.41
N ASN A 40 13.40 -15.59 -31.94
CA ASN A 40 14.01 -14.34 -31.46
C ASN A 40 14.22 -14.39 -29.93
N ASP A 41 13.43 -13.61 -29.19
CA ASP A 41 13.49 -13.49 -27.72
C ASP A 41 12.44 -14.37 -27.00
N SER A 42 11.55 -15.02 -27.77
CA SER A 42 10.46 -15.85 -27.26
C SER A 42 10.87 -17.32 -27.22
N VAL A 43 10.57 -17.98 -26.10
CA VAL A 43 10.77 -19.41 -25.90
C VAL A 43 9.43 -20.08 -25.66
N TRP A 44 9.14 -21.15 -26.40
CA TRP A 44 7.94 -21.97 -26.17
C TRP A 44 8.34 -23.18 -25.36
N LEU A 45 7.79 -23.31 -24.15
CA LEU A 45 8.10 -24.39 -23.22
C LEU A 45 7.00 -25.44 -23.24
N SER A 46 7.36 -26.72 -23.12
CA SER A 46 6.45 -27.85 -23.12
C SER A 46 6.67 -28.79 -21.94
N ASP A 47 5.57 -29.32 -21.41
CA ASP A 47 5.57 -30.41 -20.44
C ASP A 47 5.35 -31.80 -21.07
N GLY A 48 5.37 -31.87 -22.41
CA GLY A 48 5.11 -33.06 -23.23
C GLY A 48 3.63 -33.32 -23.54
N ILE A 49 2.71 -32.52 -22.99
CA ILE A 49 1.26 -32.55 -23.28
C ILE A 49 0.81 -31.22 -23.84
N HIS A 50 1.19 -30.12 -23.19
CA HIS A 50 0.92 -28.77 -23.62
C HIS A 50 2.23 -28.04 -23.90
N PHE A 51 2.15 -26.97 -24.68
CA PHE A 51 3.20 -25.97 -24.77
C PHE A 51 2.62 -24.56 -24.67
N HIS A 52 3.42 -23.64 -24.14
CA HIS A 52 3.03 -22.25 -23.98
C HIS A 52 4.20 -21.29 -24.14
N ALA A 53 3.90 -20.04 -24.48
CA ALA A 53 4.90 -19.01 -24.68
C ALA A 53 5.50 -18.53 -23.34
N GLY A 54 6.80 -18.30 -23.38
CA GLY A 54 7.58 -17.65 -22.34
C GLY A 54 8.56 -16.64 -22.92
N LEU A 55 9.03 -15.73 -22.07
CA LEU A 55 9.96 -14.67 -22.42
C LEU A 55 11.22 -14.81 -21.58
N LEU A 56 12.36 -14.81 -22.24
CA LEU A 56 13.66 -14.84 -21.58
C LEU A 56 14.08 -13.44 -21.16
N ARG A 57 14.68 -13.30 -19.97
CA ARG A 57 15.37 -12.05 -19.60
C ARG A 57 16.57 -11.82 -20.53
N ALA A 58 16.91 -10.54 -20.77
CA ALA A 58 17.96 -10.14 -21.70
C ALA A 58 19.31 -10.85 -21.47
N ASN A 59 19.69 -11.09 -20.21
CA ASN A 59 20.93 -11.79 -19.86
C ASN A 59 20.92 -13.30 -20.17
N LEU A 60 19.75 -13.91 -20.41
CA LEU A 60 19.61 -15.31 -20.82
C LEU A 60 19.61 -15.49 -22.34
N LEU A 61 19.38 -14.41 -23.11
CA LEU A 61 19.38 -14.46 -24.58
C LEU A 61 20.76 -14.85 -25.15
N GLU A 62 21.84 -14.57 -24.41
CA GLU A 62 23.18 -15.01 -24.79
C GLU A 62 23.24 -16.54 -24.93
N LEU A 63 22.52 -17.29 -24.08
CA LEU A 63 22.45 -18.76 -24.14
C LEU A 63 21.86 -19.28 -25.45
N CYS A 64 20.94 -18.53 -26.06
CA CYS A 64 20.41 -18.81 -27.40
C CYS A 64 21.50 -18.59 -28.47
N SER A 65 22.20 -17.46 -28.39
CA SER A 65 23.22 -17.06 -29.37
C SER A 65 24.41 -18.02 -29.43
N VAL A 66 24.85 -18.53 -28.26
CA VAL A 66 25.94 -19.51 -28.15
C VAL A 66 25.47 -20.96 -28.31
N GLY A 67 24.18 -21.18 -28.63
CA GLY A 67 23.60 -22.49 -28.90
C GLY A 67 23.43 -23.42 -27.71
N LYS A 68 23.58 -22.90 -26.47
CA LYS A 68 23.35 -23.64 -25.22
C LYS A 68 21.86 -23.86 -24.95
N LEU A 69 21.02 -22.91 -25.35
CA LEU A 69 19.57 -23.03 -25.36
C LEU A 69 19.08 -23.08 -26.81
N LYS A 70 18.36 -24.13 -27.17
CA LYS A 70 17.78 -24.34 -28.51
C LYS A 70 16.59 -25.28 -28.43
N THR A 71 15.80 -25.37 -29.50
CA THR A 71 14.74 -26.37 -29.62
C THR A 71 15.23 -27.78 -29.25
N GLY A 72 14.46 -28.47 -28.40
CA GLY A 72 14.81 -29.78 -27.84
C GLY A 72 15.60 -29.73 -26.53
N SER A 73 16.07 -28.55 -26.09
CA SER A 73 16.72 -28.39 -24.79
C SER A 73 15.73 -28.67 -23.66
N VAL A 74 16.14 -29.42 -22.66
CA VAL A 74 15.34 -29.72 -21.47
C VAL A 74 15.88 -28.87 -20.34
N VAL A 75 15.01 -28.07 -19.76
CA VAL A 75 15.35 -27.07 -18.75
C VAL A 75 14.58 -27.30 -17.47
N ARG A 76 15.18 -26.98 -16.33
CA ARG A 76 14.48 -26.85 -15.06
C ARG A 76 14.35 -25.38 -14.74
N LEU A 77 13.12 -24.88 -14.66
CA LEU A 77 12.92 -23.50 -14.25
C LEU A 77 13.25 -23.37 -12.75
N THR A 78 14.15 -22.44 -12.42
CA THR A 78 14.60 -22.18 -11.04
C THR A 78 14.15 -20.82 -10.55
N ASN A 79 13.98 -19.86 -11.47
CA ASN A 79 13.40 -18.56 -11.16
C ASN A 79 12.56 -18.07 -12.35
N PHE A 80 11.27 -17.90 -12.13
CA PHE A 80 10.32 -17.46 -13.14
C PHE A 80 9.09 -16.84 -12.46
N GLU A 81 8.36 -16.05 -13.23
CA GLU A 81 7.01 -15.62 -12.89
C GLU A 81 6.06 -15.91 -14.06
N VAL A 82 4.77 -16.02 -13.76
CA VAL A 82 3.75 -16.04 -14.79
C VAL A 82 3.03 -14.70 -14.70
N ASN A 83 2.96 -13.98 -15.81
CA ASN A 83 2.33 -12.67 -15.87
C ASN A 83 1.24 -12.67 -16.94
N VAL A 84 0.20 -11.87 -16.76
CA VAL A 84 -0.91 -11.74 -17.72
C VAL A 84 -0.69 -10.44 -18.49
N PHE A 85 -0.37 -10.55 -19.78
CA PHE A 85 -0.25 -9.39 -20.66
C PHE A 85 -1.49 -9.31 -21.55
N LYS A 86 -2.33 -8.29 -21.32
CA LYS A 86 -3.68 -8.17 -21.91
C LYS A 86 -4.52 -9.41 -21.57
N THR A 87 -4.73 -10.30 -22.53
CA THR A 87 -5.50 -11.55 -22.40
C THR A 87 -4.63 -12.81 -22.41
N THR A 88 -3.31 -12.67 -22.60
CA THR A 88 -2.39 -13.81 -22.79
C THR A 88 -1.50 -13.96 -21.56
N LYS A 89 -1.51 -15.15 -20.95
CA LYS A 89 -0.54 -15.50 -19.90
C LYS A 89 0.83 -15.72 -20.55
N LEU A 90 1.89 -15.21 -19.95
CA LEU A 90 3.28 -15.39 -20.39
C LEU A 90 4.12 -15.88 -19.21
N ILE A 91 5.02 -16.82 -19.47
CA ILE A 91 5.99 -17.29 -18.47
C ILE A 91 7.25 -16.43 -18.62
N LEU A 92 7.48 -15.51 -17.70
CA LEU A 92 8.69 -14.68 -17.67
C LEU A 92 9.79 -15.44 -16.92
N ILE A 93 10.90 -15.70 -17.61
CA ILE A 93 11.94 -16.61 -17.13
C ILE A 93 13.18 -15.81 -16.75
N TYR A 94 13.54 -15.88 -15.47
CA TYR A 94 14.69 -15.18 -14.90
C TYR A 94 15.91 -16.07 -14.74
N ASP A 95 15.71 -17.37 -14.51
CA ASP A 95 16.77 -18.35 -14.39
C ASP A 95 16.27 -19.79 -14.62
N PHE A 96 17.16 -20.64 -15.14
CA PHE A 96 16.91 -22.07 -15.36
C PHE A 96 18.21 -22.87 -15.51
N ASP A 97 18.15 -24.16 -15.20
CA ASP A 97 19.23 -25.10 -15.49
C ASP A 97 18.96 -25.85 -16.79
N VAL A 98 19.92 -25.89 -17.72
CA VAL A 98 19.87 -26.82 -18.88
C VAL A 98 20.31 -28.20 -18.43
N ILE A 99 19.39 -29.17 -18.47
CA ILE A 99 19.65 -30.56 -18.04
C ILE A 99 20.28 -31.36 -19.17
N CYS A 100 19.64 -31.37 -20.34
CA CYS A 100 20.12 -32.09 -21.51
C CYS A 100 19.47 -31.56 -22.79
N GLN A 101 19.78 -32.19 -23.93
CA GLN A 101 19.11 -31.93 -25.20
C GLN A 101 18.62 -33.25 -25.78
N CYS A 102 17.40 -33.25 -26.31
CA CYS A 102 16.81 -34.40 -26.98
C CYS A 102 15.82 -33.96 -28.07
N GLU A 103 15.28 -34.93 -28.81
CA GLU A 103 14.13 -34.72 -29.69
C GLU A 103 12.90 -34.26 -28.88
N VAL A 104 11.96 -33.59 -29.55
CA VAL A 104 10.73 -33.13 -28.91
C VAL A 104 10.00 -34.31 -28.28
N ILE A 105 9.69 -34.20 -27.00
CA ILE A 105 9.06 -35.24 -26.19
C ILE A 105 7.55 -35.09 -26.28
N GLY A 106 6.87 -36.17 -26.66
CA GLY A 106 5.42 -36.20 -26.79
C GLY A 106 4.93 -35.51 -28.07
N ASN A 107 3.65 -35.15 -28.08
CA ASN A 107 3.04 -34.39 -29.16
C ASN A 107 2.27 -33.21 -28.54
N PRO A 108 3.00 -32.22 -28.00
CA PRO A 108 2.38 -31.19 -27.20
C PRO A 108 1.51 -30.29 -28.08
N ILE A 109 0.35 -29.91 -27.57
CA ILE A 109 -0.56 -28.96 -28.22
C ILE A 109 -0.47 -27.59 -27.54
N LEU A 110 -0.76 -26.52 -28.28
CA LEU A 110 -0.82 -25.18 -27.69
C LEU A 110 -1.91 -25.18 -26.60
N LEU A 111 -1.59 -24.69 -25.41
CA LEU A 111 -2.58 -24.54 -24.35
C LEU A 111 -3.67 -23.56 -24.83
N PRO A 112 -4.95 -23.97 -24.93
CA PRO A 112 -6.00 -23.11 -25.46
C PRO A 112 -6.23 -21.89 -24.57
N GLU A 113 -6.39 -20.70 -25.16
CA GLU A 113 -6.69 -19.47 -24.40
C GLU A 113 -7.97 -19.58 -23.56
N ASN A 114 -8.95 -20.36 -24.00
CA ASN A 114 -10.21 -20.57 -23.27
C ASN A 114 -10.06 -21.49 -22.05
N ALA A 115 -8.99 -22.32 -22.01
CA ALA A 115 -8.63 -23.07 -20.81
C ALA A 115 -7.95 -22.18 -19.74
N LEU A 116 -7.63 -20.93 -20.11
CA LEU A 116 -7.11 -19.89 -19.22
C LEU A 116 -8.20 -19.01 -18.61
N SER A 117 -9.45 -19.14 -19.08
CA SER A 117 -10.57 -18.24 -18.80
C SER A 117 -11.86 -18.99 -18.50
N ASP A 118 -11.79 -20.10 -17.77
CA ASP A 118 -13.00 -20.72 -17.21
C ASP A 118 -13.30 -20.12 -15.84
N CYS A 119 -13.88 -18.92 -15.87
CA CYS A 119 -14.67 -18.40 -14.77
C CYS A 119 -16.00 -17.85 -15.27
N GLY A 120 -16.81 -18.73 -15.86
CA GLY A 120 -18.21 -18.50 -16.19
C GLY A 120 -19.20 -18.93 -15.10
N GLN A 121 -18.74 -19.25 -13.89
CA GLN A 121 -19.59 -19.54 -12.73
C GLN A 121 -19.15 -18.63 -11.58
N GLN A 122 -20.10 -17.92 -10.96
CA GLN A 122 -19.93 -16.99 -9.83
C GLN A 122 -18.56 -17.11 -9.16
N ARG A 123 -17.58 -16.32 -9.64
CA ARG A 123 -16.24 -16.28 -9.07
C ARG A 123 -16.41 -15.85 -7.62
N THR A 124 -16.09 -16.72 -6.68
CA THR A 124 -15.82 -16.30 -5.31
C THR A 124 -14.50 -15.53 -5.35
N VAL A 125 -14.59 -14.23 -5.61
CA VAL A 125 -13.43 -13.34 -5.58
C VAL A 125 -12.90 -13.35 -4.15
N ASN A 126 -11.78 -14.04 -3.93
CA ASN A 126 -11.12 -14.04 -2.63
C ASN A 126 -10.26 -12.78 -2.52
N LEU A 127 -10.94 -11.68 -2.21
CA LEU A 127 -10.31 -10.38 -2.00
C LEU A 127 -9.42 -10.38 -0.74
N THR A 128 -9.63 -11.29 0.20
CA THR A 128 -9.12 -11.21 1.57
C THR A 128 -7.60 -11.03 1.69
N GLY A 129 -7.19 -9.98 2.39
CA GLY A 129 -5.80 -9.73 2.78
C GLY A 129 -4.91 -9.14 1.68
N VAL A 130 -5.46 -8.82 0.52
CA VAL A 130 -4.71 -8.20 -0.58
C VAL A 130 -4.11 -6.86 -0.16
N ILE A 131 -4.87 -5.99 0.51
CA ILE A 131 -4.37 -4.66 0.90
C ILE A 131 -3.34 -4.80 2.03
N GLU A 132 -3.50 -5.76 2.95
CA GLU A 132 -2.51 -5.99 4.00
C GLU A 132 -1.15 -6.36 3.40
N ARG A 133 -1.14 -7.28 2.42
CA ARG A 133 0.09 -7.69 1.72
C ARG A 133 0.74 -6.52 0.98
N LEU A 134 -0.05 -5.73 0.26
CA LEU A 134 0.44 -4.55 -0.47
C LEU A 134 1.17 -3.53 0.42
N PHE A 135 0.70 -3.31 1.66
CA PHE A 135 1.23 -2.24 2.52
C PHE A 135 2.18 -2.71 3.62
N ARG A 136 2.12 -3.98 4.08
CA ARG A 136 2.99 -4.48 5.16
C ARG A 136 4.25 -5.17 4.68
N MET A 137 4.17 -5.92 3.59
CA MET A 137 5.26 -6.81 3.20
C MET A 137 6.16 -6.22 2.11
N GLY A 138 5.80 -5.06 1.55
CA GLY A 138 6.43 -4.56 0.32
C GLY A 138 6.32 -5.58 -0.82
N ASP A 139 5.34 -6.48 -0.72
CA ASP A 139 5.18 -7.62 -1.60
C ASP A 139 4.33 -7.18 -2.79
N PHE A 140 4.92 -7.25 -3.98
CA PHE A 140 4.25 -6.88 -5.21
C PHE A 140 3.30 -8.01 -5.60
N VAL A 141 2.06 -7.92 -5.13
CA VAL A 141 0.98 -8.76 -5.66
C VAL A 141 0.83 -8.39 -7.15
N SER A 142 1.18 -9.31 -8.03
CA SER A 142 1.06 -9.10 -9.48
C SER A 142 -0.41 -8.95 -9.85
N ARG A 143 -0.88 -7.71 -10.00
CA ARG A 143 -2.26 -7.34 -10.39
C ARG A 143 -3.35 -7.68 -9.35
N PRO A 144 -3.39 -6.97 -8.20
CA PRO A 144 -4.37 -7.21 -7.14
C PRO A 144 -5.79 -6.93 -7.61
N GLU A 145 -6.73 -7.81 -7.23
CA GLU A 145 -8.17 -7.57 -7.38
C GLU A 145 -8.71 -6.93 -6.11
N LEU A 146 -9.44 -5.81 -6.26
CA LEU A 146 -9.99 -5.00 -5.18
C LEU A 146 -11.41 -4.59 -5.54
N GLN A 147 -12.27 -4.45 -4.55
CA GLN A 147 -13.61 -3.90 -4.74
C GLN A 147 -13.61 -2.38 -4.57
N VAL A 148 -14.23 -1.67 -5.50
CA VAL A 148 -14.52 -0.24 -5.36
C VAL A 148 -15.66 -0.07 -4.36
N ILE A 149 -15.37 0.49 -3.20
CA ILE A 149 -16.38 0.74 -2.14
C ILE A 149 -16.78 2.23 -2.06
N GLY A 150 -16.11 3.07 -2.84
CA GLY A 150 -16.41 4.50 -2.95
C GLY A 150 -15.58 5.14 -4.06
N ALA A 151 -16.07 6.24 -4.61
CA ALA A 151 -15.33 7.07 -5.56
C ALA A 151 -15.64 8.55 -5.32
N LYS A 152 -14.64 9.41 -5.50
CA LYS A 152 -14.76 10.86 -5.42
C LYS A 152 -13.90 11.50 -6.51
N GLN A 153 -14.54 12.20 -7.43
CA GLN A 153 -13.86 12.98 -8.46
C GLN A 153 -13.25 14.25 -7.83
N LEU A 154 -12.01 14.56 -8.20
CA LEU A 154 -11.35 15.82 -7.85
C LEU A 154 -11.50 16.87 -8.95
N VAL A 155 -11.13 18.10 -8.59
CA VAL A 155 -10.82 19.16 -9.56
C VAL A 155 -9.52 18.73 -10.25
N ASP A 156 -9.47 18.74 -11.59
CA ASP A 156 -8.30 18.34 -12.42
C ASP A 156 -8.21 16.85 -12.82
N SER A 157 -9.33 16.21 -13.18
CA SER A 157 -9.42 14.85 -13.78
C SER A 157 -8.97 13.67 -12.91
N ASP A 158 -8.28 13.90 -11.81
CA ASP A 158 -7.94 12.84 -10.86
C ASP A 158 -9.18 12.28 -10.15
N THR A 159 -9.24 10.97 -9.96
CA THR A 159 -10.33 10.30 -9.26
C THR A 159 -9.80 9.54 -8.04
N TYR A 160 -10.29 9.89 -6.86
CA TYR A 160 -10.07 9.07 -5.66
C TYR A 160 -11.01 7.87 -5.67
N LEU A 161 -10.44 6.68 -5.58
CA LEU A 161 -11.15 5.43 -5.34
C LEU A 161 -10.93 4.99 -3.90
N TYR A 162 -11.94 4.40 -3.28
CA TYR A 162 -11.78 3.65 -2.04
C TYR A 162 -11.81 2.18 -2.44
N LEU A 163 -10.65 1.52 -2.35
CA LEU A 163 -10.45 0.15 -2.79
C LEU A 163 -10.40 -0.77 -1.59
N SER A 164 -11.10 -1.89 -1.64
CA SER A 164 -11.27 -2.82 -0.54
C SER A 164 -10.86 -4.24 -0.90
N ASP A 165 -10.26 -4.93 0.06
CA ASP A 165 -9.93 -6.36 0.00
C ASP A 165 -10.99 -7.23 0.73
N GLY A 166 -12.12 -6.61 1.08
CA GLY A 166 -13.24 -7.24 1.80
C GLY A 166 -13.10 -7.27 3.32
N ILE A 167 -11.93 -6.89 3.86
CA ILE A 167 -11.73 -6.67 5.29
C ILE A 167 -11.24 -5.26 5.54
N HIS A 168 -10.31 -4.81 4.71
CA HIS A 168 -9.63 -3.54 4.77
C HIS A 168 -9.94 -2.71 3.54
N PHE A 169 -9.72 -1.40 3.62
CA PHE A 169 -9.71 -0.55 2.44
C PHE A 169 -8.61 0.50 2.44
N LYS A 170 -8.26 1.02 1.27
CA LYS A 170 -7.28 2.10 1.08
C LYS A 170 -7.76 3.08 0.03
N PRO A 171 -7.40 4.37 0.17
CA PRO A 171 -7.56 5.30 -0.95
C PRO A 171 -6.63 4.87 -2.09
N GLY A 172 -7.14 4.95 -3.30
CA GLY A 172 -6.40 4.90 -4.53
C GLY A 172 -6.56 6.22 -5.29
N LEU A 173 -5.48 6.75 -5.84
CA LEU A 173 -5.52 7.89 -6.76
C LEU A 173 -5.43 7.34 -8.17
N LEU A 174 -6.53 7.40 -8.91
CA LEU A 174 -6.57 7.05 -10.32
C LEU A 174 -6.22 8.30 -11.14
N GLN A 175 -5.07 8.25 -11.79
CA GLN A 175 -4.70 9.21 -12.82
C GLN A 175 -5.32 8.74 -14.13
N LEU A 176 -6.29 9.50 -14.63
CA LEU A 176 -6.97 9.16 -15.87
C LEU A 176 -6.14 9.65 -17.06
N ASP A 177 -5.80 8.74 -17.97
CA ASP A 177 -5.58 9.15 -19.36
C ASP A 177 -6.94 9.54 -19.98
N ASP A 178 -6.89 10.45 -20.97
CA ASP A 178 -8.08 11.01 -21.65
C ASP A 178 -9.04 9.94 -22.23
N ASP A 179 -8.56 8.70 -22.41
CA ASP A 179 -9.30 7.58 -22.99
C ASP A 179 -10.03 6.66 -21.98
N PHE A 180 -9.82 6.84 -20.66
CA PHE A 180 -10.40 5.91 -19.68
C PHE A 180 -11.87 6.23 -19.38
N ASN A 181 -12.77 5.29 -19.71
CA ASN A 181 -14.20 5.46 -19.49
C ASN A 181 -14.61 5.13 -18.04
N LEU A 182 -14.60 6.17 -17.19
CA LEU A 182 -15.13 6.15 -15.81
C LEU A 182 -16.59 5.67 -15.71
N SER A 183 -17.39 5.70 -16.79
CA SER A 183 -18.81 5.31 -16.72
C SER A 183 -19.01 3.84 -16.37
N SER A 184 -17.96 3.02 -16.44
CA SER A 184 -17.98 1.60 -16.08
C SER A 184 -17.63 1.33 -14.61
N LEU A 185 -17.15 2.35 -13.88
CA LEU A 185 -16.65 2.22 -12.53
C LEU A 185 -17.69 2.68 -11.52
N HIS A 186 -18.19 1.76 -10.71
CA HIS A 186 -19.23 2.03 -9.73
C HIS A 186 -18.89 1.43 -8.37
N VAL A 187 -19.57 1.89 -7.31
CA VAL A 187 -19.50 1.21 -6.01
C VAL A 187 -20.03 -0.21 -6.17
N GLY A 188 -19.23 -1.18 -5.74
CA GLY A 188 -19.47 -2.61 -5.91
C GLY A 188 -18.65 -3.25 -7.03
N SER A 189 -18.06 -2.47 -7.94
CA SER A 189 -17.22 -3.00 -9.03
C SER A 189 -15.99 -3.72 -8.47
N ILE A 190 -15.63 -4.86 -9.05
CA ILE A 190 -14.34 -5.51 -8.81
C ILE A 190 -13.38 -5.04 -9.89
N VAL A 191 -12.29 -4.42 -9.48
CA VAL A 191 -11.23 -3.95 -10.34
C VAL A 191 -9.97 -4.77 -10.12
N ARG A 192 -9.18 -4.92 -11.18
CA ARG A 192 -7.83 -5.45 -11.10
C ARG A 192 -6.86 -4.34 -11.46
N LEU A 193 -5.92 -4.04 -10.56
CA LEU A 193 -4.92 -3.01 -10.83
C LEU A 193 -3.89 -3.58 -11.80
N THR A 194 -3.66 -2.93 -12.95
CA THR A 194 -2.81 -3.46 -14.01
C THR A 194 -1.48 -2.74 -14.08
N ASP A 195 -1.46 -1.45 -13.76
CA ASP A 195 -0.27 -0.65 -13.49
C ASP A 195 -0.54 0.27 -12.29
N TYR A 196 0.26 0.09 -11.24
CA TYR A 196 0.08 0.81 -9.99
C TYR A 196 1.37 0.81 -9.17
N PHE A 197 1.49 1.76 -8.26
CA PHE A 197 2.47 1.69 -7.20
C PHE A 197 1.83 2.06 -5.87
N VAL A 198 2.42 1.59 -4.78
CA VAL A 198 1.92 1.81 -3.43
C VAL A 198 2.90 2.72 -2.70
N ASP A 199 2.42 3.87 -2.26
CA ASP A 199 3.11 4.66 -1.23
C ASP A 199 2.57 4.26 0.15
N LYS A 200 3.16 4.77 1.23
CA LYS A 200 2.78 4.45 2.63
C LYS A 200 1.27 4.55 2.90
N TRP A 201 0.55 5.41 2.19
CA TRP A 201 -0.84 5.75 2.49
C TRP A 201 -1.84 5.49 1.38
N ILE A 202 -1.40 5.54 0.13
CA ILE A 202 -2.27 5.59 -1.04
C ILE A 202 -1.74 4.67 -2.14
N ILE A 203 -2.68 4.09 -2.88
CA ILE A 203 -2.39 3.33 -4.09
C ILE A 203 -2.44 4.30 -5.26
N PHE A 204 -1.33 4.55 -5.93
CA PHE A 204 -1.33 5.32 -7.18
C PHE A 204 -1.63 4.36 -8.32
N ILE A 205 -2.69 4.63 -9.06
CA ILE A 205 -3.22 3.74 -10.10
C ILE A 205 -3.05 4.44 -11.43
N ASN A 206 -2.20 3.88 -12.28
CA ASN A 206 -1.99 4.36 -13.65
C ASN A 206 -2.94 3.63 -14.61
N ASP A 207 -3.21 2.34 -14.36
CA ASP A 207 -4.11 1.54 -15.16
C ASP A 207 -4.85 0.48 -14.31
N LEU A 208 -6.10 0.23 -14.65
CA LEU A 208 -6.93 -0.81 -14.04
C LEU A 208 -7.91 -1.39 -15.06
N GLU A 209 -8.35 -2.61 -14.81
CA GLU A 209 -9.44 -3.24 -15.57
C GLU A 209 -10.63 -3.54 -14.64
N VAL A 210 -11.84 -3.28 -15.12
CA VAL A 210 -13.07 -3.68 -14.42
C VAL A 210 -13.31 -5.17 -14.70
N VAL A 211 -13.06 -6.02 -13.71
CA VAL A 211 -13.26 -7.47 -13.79
C VAL A 211 -14.74 -7.82 -13.67
N GLN A 212 -15.47 -7.07 -12.84
CA GLN A 212 -16.90 -7.23 -12.63
C GLN A 212 -17.54 -5.86 -12.38
N ASP A 213 -18.51 -5.46 -13.19
CA ASP A 213 -19.14 -4.14 -13.08
C ASP A 213 -19.94 -3.99 -11.78
N LYS A 214 -20.72 -5.01 -11.42
CA LYS A 214 -21.61 -4.98 -10.26
C LYS A 214 -21.47 -6.21 -9.39
N CYS A 215 -21.15 -5.98 -8.13
CA CYS A 215 -21.20 -6.98 -7.08
C CYS A 215 -21.75 -6.33 -5.82
N ASP A 216 -22.40 -7.12 -4.97
CA ASP A 216 -22.68 -6.69 -3.61
C ASP A 216 -21.36 -6.44 -2.88
N LEU A 217 -21.37 -5.55 -1.89
CA LEU A 217 -20.20 -5.29 -1.07
C LEU A 217 -19.75 -6.59 -0.37
N ILE A 218 -18.51 -6.99 -0.62
CA ILE A 218 -17.95 -8.24 -0.13
C ILE A 218 -17.30 -7.96 1.22
N GLY A 219 -17.83 -8.57 2.27
CA GLY A 219 -17.30 -8.49 3.63
C GLY A 219 -17.76 -7.27 4.42
N GLU A 220 -17.40 -7.24 5.70
CA GLU A 220 -17.58 -6.06 6.53
C GLU A 220 -16.35 -5.19 6.28
N HIS A 221 -16.50 -4.08 5.55
CA HIS A 221 -15.40 -3.15 5.29
C HIS A 221 -15.07 -2.38 6.58
N VAL A 222 -14.47 -3.07 7.55
CA VAL A 222 -14.55 -2.66 8.96
C VAL A 222 -13.68 -1.43 9.22
N THR A 223 -12.67 -1.12 8.41
CA THR A 223 -11.79 0.04 8.63
C THR A 223 -10.84 0.24 7.44
N PRO A 224 -10.40 1.48 7.14
CA PRO A 224 -9.26 1.64 6.25
C PRO A 224 -8.07 0.92 6.86
N LEU A 225 -7.25 0.27 6.05
CA LEU A 225 -5.92 -0.21 6.42
C LEU A 225 -5.00 0.98 6.65
N TYR A 226 -5.37 1.94 7.51
CA TYR A 226 -4.34 2.42 8.40
C TYR A 226 -3.74 1.15 8.99
N SER A 227 -2.42 0.98 8.91
CA SER A 227 -1.74 0.33 10.01
C SER A 227 -2.29 1.02 11.26
N GLY A 228 -3.30 0.52 11.95
CA GLY A 228 -3.67 -0.88 12.07
C GLY A 228 -2.69 -1.63 12.96
N GLU A 229 -1.76 -0.93 13.62
CA GLU A 229 -2.05 -0.79 15.04
C GLU A 229 -3.26 0.14 15.08
N ARG A 230 -4.37 -0.32 15.65
CA ARG A 230 -5.29 0.51 16.44
C ARG A 230 -4.69 1.92 16.57
N ALA A 231 -5.34 3.00 16.11
CA ALA A 231 -4.81 4.35 16.34
C ALA A 231 -4.87 4.61 17.87
N ASP A 232 -3.99 3.90 18.55
CA ASP A 232 -3.61 3.97 19.91
C ASP A 232 -2.89 5.28 19.90
N LEU A 233 -3.48 6.17 20.67
CA LEU A 233 -2.84 7.41 20.98
C LEU A 233 -1.43 7.06 21.43
N THR A 234 -0.44 7.85 21.00
CA THR A 234 0.96 7.55 21.28
C THR A 234 1.16 7.59 22.80
N GLU A 235 1.03 6.45 23.48
CA GLU A 235 0.89 6.37 24.93
C GLU A 235 2.10 7.02 25.62
N GLY A 236 1.83 7.93 26.56
CA GLY A 236 2.86 8.69 27.26
C GLY A 236 3.53 9.80 26.42
N ALA A 237 3.02 10.11 25.21
CA ALA A 237 3.52 11.24 24.42
C ALA A 237 3.38 12.58 25.14
N ILE A 238 2.28 12.80 25.86
CA ILE A 238 2.08 14.05 26.61
C ILE A 238 3.14 14.19 27.71
N ALA A 239 3.43 13.10 28.43
CA ALA A 239 4.47 13.10 29.46
C ALA A 239 5.87 13.31 28.85
N ARG A 240 6.19 12.63 27.75
CA ARG A 240 7.48 12.80 27.05
C ARG A 240 7.69 14.22 26.53
N MET A 241 6.65 14.82 25.94
CA MET A 241 6.70 16.20 25.45
C MET A 241 6.84 17.24 26.58
N CYS A 242 6.25 16.98 27.75
CA CYS A 242 6.04 18.02 28.76
C CYS A 242 6.72 17.78 30.13
N CYS A 243 7.31 16.63 30.39
CA CYS A 243 8.00 16.32 31.66
C CYS A 243 9.47 15.98 31.47
N ASP A 244 9.83 15.26 30.41
CA ASP A 244 11.22 14.89 30.15
C ASP A 244 11.98 16.03 29.49
N LYS A 245 13.32 16.01 29.59
CA LYS A 245 14.18 16.88 28.79
C LYS A 245 14.01 16.49 27.33
N PHE A 246 12.97 16.99 26.70
CA PHE A 246 12.77 16.91 25.27
C PHE A 246 13.91 17.72 24.63
N SER A 247 15.07 17.10 24.42
CA SER A 247 16.08 17.63 23.52
C SER A 247 15.51 17.47 22.13
N CYS A 248 15.45 18.56 21.37
CA CYS A 248 14.89 18.61 20.02
C CYS A 248 15.63 17.73 18.97
N ASP A 249 16.49 16.79 19.41
CA ASP A 249 17.50 16.11 18.61
C ASP A 249 17.19 14.65 18.26
N GLU A 250 16.07 14.05 18.67
CA GLU A 250 15.71 12.69 18.23
C GLU A 250 14.28 12.60 17.72
N GLU A 251 14.16 12.11 16.47
CA GLU A 251 13.11 11.36 15.73
C GLU A 251 11.66 11.24 16.26
N PHE A 252 11.22 12.09 17.17
CA PHE A 252 9.88 12.04 17.76
C PHE A 252 8.85 12.66 16.82
N LYS A 253 8.60 12.01 15.68
CA LYS A 253 7.46 12.27 14.80
C LYS A 253 7.08 10.98 14.05
N PRO A 254 5.78 10.68 13.87
CA PRO A 254 4.60 11.46 14.26
C PRO A 254 3.90 11.04 15.57
N THR A 255 3.17 11.95 16.22
CA THR A 255 2.44 11.72 17.48
C THR A 255 0.92 11.77 17.26
N LEU A 256 0.22 10.69 17.58
CA LEU A 256 -1.24 10.60 17.52
C LEU A 256 -1.86 10.94 18.87
N LEU A 257 -2.74 11.94 18.91
CA LEU A 257 -3.42 12.42 20.11
C LEU A 257 -4.92 12.56 19.86
N GLN A 258 -5.70 12.54 20.93
CA GLN A 258 -7.14 12.78 20.86
C GLN A 258 -7.47 14.17 21.41
N VAL A 259 -8.31 14.90 20.68
CA VAL A 259 -8.91 16.14 21.15
C VAL A 259 -9.99 15.81 22.16
N ILE A 260 -9.81 16.22 23.40
CA ILE A 260 -10.80 15.99 24.47
C ILE A 260 -11.58 17.27 24.81
N HIS A 261 -11.06 18.44 24.42
CA HIS A 261 -11.77 19.72 24.50
C HIS A 261 -11.25 20.70 23.44
N VAL A 262 -12.12 21.57 22.93
CA VAL A 262 -11.79 22.65 21.99
C VAL A 262 -12.22 23.99 22.60
N TYR A 263 -11.32 24.97 22.59
CA TYR A 263 -11.57 26.37 22.89
C TYR A 263 -11.18 27.20 21.65
N THR A 264 -11.53 28.49 21.63
CA THR A 264 -11.35 29.37 20.44
C THR A 264 -9.94 29.33 19.84
N HIS A 265 -8.89 29.10 20.65
CA HIS A 265 -7.51 28.98 20.18
C HIS A 265 -6.67 27.94 20.94
N GLN A 266 -7.35 27.05 21.68
CA GLN A 266 -6.68 26.08 22.54
C GLN A 266 -7.35 24.71 22.41
N LEU A 267 -6.55 23.66 22.44
CA LEU A 267 -7.00 22.29 22.52
C LEU A 267 -6.57 21.68 23.84
N LEU A 268 -7.37 20.74 24.31
CA LEU A 268 -6.92 19.78 25.30
C LEU A 268 -6.64 18.48 24.55
N LEU A 269 -5.36 18.09 24.47
CA LEU A 269 -4.92 16.90 23.76
C LEU A 269 -4.57 15.80 24.74
N SER A 270 -5.02 14.58 24.44
CA SER A 270 -4.84 13.39 25.25
C SER A 270 -4.05 12.32 24.51
N ASP A 271 -3.16 11.64 25.20
CA ASP A 271 -2.53 10.39 24.74
C ASP A 271 -3.21 9.13 25.30
N GLY A 272 -4.38 9.28 25.94
CA GLY A 272 -5.14 8.21 26.59
C GLY A 272 -4.80 8.00 28.06
N LEU A 273 -3.60 8.41 28.50
CA LEU A 273 -3.18 8.37 29.91
C LEU A 273 -3.11 9.76 30.54
N ASN A 274 -2.56 10.73 29.80
CA ASN A 274 -2.37 12.09 30.22
C ASN A 274 -2.99 13.04 29.21
N PHE A 275 -3.34 14.24 29.66
CA PHE A 275 -3.68 15.34 28.77
C PHE A 275 -2.92 16.61 29.12
N ASN A 276 -2.71 17.46 28.12
CA ASN A 276 -2.17 18.80 28.31
C ASN A 276 -2.79 19.80 27.33
N ILE A 277 -2.60 21.08 27.64
CA ILE A 277 -3.05 22.20 26.84
C ILE A 277 -2.13 22.36 25.63
N ALA A 278 -2.75 22.49 24.47
CA ALA A 278 -2.10 22.91 23.24
C ALA A 278 -2.70 24.23 22.75
N THR A 279 -1.89 25.08 22.14
CA THR A 279 -2.31 26.34 21.52
C THR A 279 -2.11 26.27 20.03
N LEU A 280 -2.97 27.00 19.34
CA LEU A 280 -3.10 27.00 17.90
C LEU A 280 -2.79 28.40 17.35
N PRO A 281 -2.23 28.52 16.13
CA PRO A 281 -2.03 29.82 15.51
C PRO A 281 -3.40 30.42 15.17
N MET A 282 -3.59 31.72 15.42
CA MET A 282 -4.85 32.42 15.11
C MET A 282 -5.21 32.40 13.62
N ASN A 283 -4.21 32.21 12.75
CA ASN A 283 -4.35 32.26 11.29
C ASN A 283 -4.44 30.89 10.62
N LEU A 284 -4.35 29.79 11.39
CA LEU A 284 -4.57 28.48 10.80
C LEU A 284 -6.09 28.40 10.55
N GLU A 285 -6.53 28.26 9.31
CA GLU A 285 -7.96 28.05 9.01
C GLU A 285 -8.31 26.61 9.38
N TRP A 286 -8.83 26.42 10.59
CA TRP A 286 -9.17 25.09 11.07
C TRP A 286 -10.39 24.60 10.30
N ASN A 287 -10.17 23.52 9.55
CA ASN A 287 -11.22 22.74 8.90
C ASN A 287 -12.35 22.49 9.93
N SER A 288 -13.61 22.68 9.54
CA SER A 288 -14.82 22.49 10.39
C SER A 288 -14.96 21.09 11.03
N LYS A 289 -13.98 20.23 10.77
CA LYS A 289 -13.82 18.84 11.17
C LYS A 289 -13.23 18.65 12.54
N LEU A 290 -12.45 19.61 13.07
CA LEU A 290 -11.86 19.44 14.39
C LEU A 290 -12.92 19.64 15.48
N GLN A 291 -13.14 18.59 16.27
CA GLN A 291 -14.13 18.58 17.33
C GLN A 291 -13.69 17.70 18.49
N VAL A 292 -14.46 17.72 19.58
CA VAL A 292 -14.23 16.80 20.69
C VAL A 292 -14.38 15.35 20.20
N GLY A 293 -13.37 14.54 20.54
CA GLY A 293 -13.23 13.15 20.12
C GLY A 293 -12.40 12.96 18.86
N SER A 294 -11.99 14.03 18.16
CA SER A 294 -11.12 13.90 16.99
C SER A 294 -9.78 13.28 17.35
N VAL A 295 -9.26 12.38 16.50
CA VAL A 295 -7.88 11.90 16.57
C VAL A 295 -7.06 12.71 15.59
N VAL A 296 -6.00 13.33 16.08
CA VAL A 296 -5.11 14.21 15.34
C VAL A 296 -3.69 13.67 15.33
N GLU A 297 -2.98 13.93 14.25
CA GLU A 297 -1.56 13.68 14.12
C GLU A 297 -0.83 15.03 14.15
N LEU A 298 0.07 15.23 15.13
CA LEU A 298 0.88 16.44 15.17
C LEU A 298 2.06 16.31 14.20
N LYS A 299 2.03 17.06 13.09
CA LYS A 299 3.09 17.10 12.08
C LYS A 299 4.21 18.06 12.47
N SER A 300 3.86 19.20 13.05
CA SER A 300 4.83 20.20 13.52
C SER A 300 4.34 20.91 14.77
N PHE A 301 5.16 20.92 15.81
CA PHE A 301 4.86 21.57 17.09
C PHE A 301 6.15 21.89 17.84
N THR A 302 6.05 22.74 18.87
CA THR A 302 7.07 22.95 19.89
C THR A 302 6.44 22.94 21.28
N VAL A 303 7.24 22.80 22.34
CA VAL A 303 6.76 22.83 23.72
C VAL A 303 7.47 23.93 24.50
N CYS A 304 6.72 24.89 25.02
CA CYS A 304 7.24 26.03 25.75
C CYS A 304 6.86 25.95 27.23
N ALA A 305 7.75 26.39 28.14
CA ALA A 305 7.39 26.62 29.54
C ALA A 305 6.89 28.05 29.74
N ILE A 306 5.67 28.18 30.23
CA ILE A 306 5.03 29.44 30.58
C ILE A 306 4.56 29.32 32.03
N GLN A 307 5.12 30.14 32.93
CA GLN A 307 4.70 30.20 34.35
C GLN A 307 4.60 28.81 35.02
N ASN A 308 5.65 27.99 34.87
CA ASN A 308 5.72 26.62 35.40
C ASN A 308 4.71 25.62 34.79
N THR A 309 4.08 25.98 33.66
CA THR A 309 3.22 25.09 32.87
C THR A 309 3.85 24.90 31.50
N ARG A 310 3.90 23.65 31.01
CA ARG A 310 4.35 23.35 29.65
C ARG A 310 3.16 23.39 28.71
N VAL A 311 3.27 24.13 27.62
CA VAL A 311 2.21 24.31 26.61
C VAL A 311 2.74 23.84 25.26
N ILE A 312 1.93 23.05 24.56
CA ILE A 312 2.25 22.54 23.23
C ILE A 312 1.80 23.59 22.20
N HIS A 313 2.72 24.20 21.47
CA HIS A 313 2.41 25.12 20.37
C HIS A 313 2.40 24.34 19.06
N ILE A 314 1.23 24.21 18.44
CA ILE A 314 1.07 23.44 17.22
C ILE A 314 1.20 24.36 16.01
N PHE A 315 2.04 23.99 15.07
CA PHE A 315 2.20 24.69 13.79
C PHE A 315 1.47 23.96 12.66
N ASP A 316 1.41 22.63 12.73
CA ASP A 316 0.81 21.78 11.71
C ASP A 316 0.26 20.49 12.32
N LEU A 317 -0.97 20.12 11.93
CA LEU A 317 -1.62 18.88 12.33
C LEU A 317 -2.58 18.38 11.26
N ASP A 318 -2.79 17.08 11.25
CA ASP A 318 -3.81 16.42 10.45
C ASP A 318 -4.92 15.85 11.34
N VAL A 319 -6.18 15.98 10.92
CA VAL A 319 -7.30 15.28 11.54
C VAL A 319 -7.45 13.92 10.88
N ILE A 320 -6.97 12.88 11.57
CA ILE A 320 -7.02 11.49 11.09
C ILE A 320 -8.42 10.91 11.23
N GLN A 321 -9.11 11.28 12.32
CA GLN A 321 -10.49 10.86 12.57
C GLN A 321 -11.28 12.00 13.19
N GLU A 322 -12.40 12.40 12.58
CA GLU A 322 -13.17 13.56 13.03
C GLU A 322 -13.87 13.30 14.36
N LYS A 323 -14.31 12.07 14.63
CA LYS A 323 -15.00 11.72 15.87
C LYS A 323 -14.71 10.29 16.30
N ARG A 324 -14.32 10.14 17.55
CA ARG A 324 -14.14 8.87 18.23
C ARG A 324 -14.58 9.00 19.69
N MET A 325 -15.04 7.91 20.30
CA MET A 325 -15.20 7.87 21.75
C MET A 325 -13.87 8.18 22.43
N LEU A 326 -13.93 8.86 23.57
CA LEU A 326 -12.73 9.15 24.36
C LEU A 326 -12.01 7.85 24.73
N ILE A 327 -10.72 7.79 24.44
CA ILE A 327 -9.86 6.65 24.73
C ILE A 327 -9.22 6.88 26.10
N GLY A 328 -9.33 5.88 26.96
CA GLY A 328 -8.75 5.92 28.31
C GLY A 328 -9.49 6.84 29.28
N LYS A 329 -8.80 7.18 30.38
CA LYS A 329 -9.26 8.13 31.41
C LYS A 329 -8.12 9.09 31.70
N PRO A 330 -7.82 10.00 30.75
CA PRO A 330 -6.60 10.77 30.81
C PRO A 330 -6.62 11.69 32.04
N LEU A 331 -5.48 11.75 32.73
CA LEU A 331 -5.28 12.59 33.90
C LEU A 331 -4.53 13.88 33.50
N PRO A 332 -4.75 15.00 34.20
CA PRO A 332 -3.95 16.20 33.96
C PRO A 332 -2.49 15.91 34.33
N LEU A 333 -1.57 16.29 33.44
CA LEU A 333 -0.15 16.11 33.69
C LEU A 333 0.29 16.89 34.95
N PRO A 334 1.07 16.32 35.89
CA PRO A 334 1.45 16.99 37.12
C PRO A 334 2.28 18.26 36.87
N LYS A 335 1.91 19.37 37.50
CA LYS A 335 2.55 20.69 37.33
C LYS A 335 3.97 20.83 37.93
N ASN A 336 4.53 19.76 38.50
CA ASN A 336 5.72 19.82 39.37
C ASN A 336 6.94 19.03 38.86
N ALA A 337 7.01 18.70 37.56
CA ALA A 337 8.24 18.10 37.00
C ALA A 337 9.40 19.11 37.12
N PRO A 338 10.60 18.70 37.63
CA PRO A 338 11.69 19.62 37.89
C PRO A 338 12.22 20.25 36.59
N VAL A 339 12.05 21.56 36.44
CA VAL A 339 12.61 22.33 35.33
C VAL A 339 14.10 22.53 35.56
N LEU A 340 14.94 21.92 34.71
CA LEU A 340 16.35 22.33 34.60
C LEU A 340 16.40 23.65 33.83
N ASP A 341 16.88 24.68 34.51
CA ASP A 341 17.02 26.05 34.04
C ASP A 341 18.09 26.13 32.93
N VAL A 342 17.68 25.87 31.68
CA VAL A 342 18.49 26.16 30.50
C VAL A 342 18.17 27.60 30.11
N LYS A 343 19.09 28.53 30.42
CA LYS A 343 19.05 29.90 29.92
C LYS A 343 19.03 29.89 28.40
N LEU A 344 17.87 30.12 27.80
CA LEU A 344 17.77 30.48 26.39
C LEU A 344 18.21 31.93 26.17
N ASP A 345 18.98 32.11 25.11
CA ASP A 345 19.59 33.36 24.69
C ASP A 345 18.53 34.41 24.32
N LYS A 346 18.83 35.68 24.63
CA LYS A 346 17.89 36.83 24.53
C LYS A 346 17.46 37.15 23.09
N GLY A 347 18.03 36.49 22.08
CA GLY A 347 17.69 36.67 20.67
C GLY A 347 16.31 36.09 20.27
N VAL A 348 15.83 35.04 20.96
CA VAL A 348 14.59 34.33 20.57
C VAL A 348 13.33 34.98 21.18
N GLN A 349 13.46 35.77 22.25
CA GLN A 349 12.32 36.47 22.88
C GLN A 349 11.76 37.62 22.03
N ASN A 350 12.56 38.23 21.15
CA ASN A 350 12.10 39.36 20.34
C ASN A 350 11.36 38.95 19.05
N LEU A 351 11.50 37.71 18.58
CA LEU A 351 10.76 37.21 17.42
C LEU A 351 9.31 36.81 17.75
N MET A 352 9.03 36.38 18.99
CA MET A 352 7.66 36.03 19.41
C MET A 352 6.78 37.21 19.81
N LEU A 353 7.35 38.40 20.08
CA LEU A 353 6.59 39.61 20.44
C LEU A 353 6.28 40.53 19.25
N LEU A 354 6.96 40.35 18.11
CA LEU A 354 6.81 41.23 16.94
C LEU A 354 5.65 40.84 16.01
N GLU A 355 5.15 39.60 16.05
CA GLU A 355 3.97 39.21 15.26
C GLU A 355 2.64 39.41 16.01
N PHE A 356 2.66 39.64 17.33
CA PHE A 356 1.45 39.89 18.12
C PHE A 356 0.97 41.36 18.08
N ASN A 357 1.76 42.31 17.57
CA ASN A 357 1.43 43.75 17.59
C ASN A 357 1.12 44.35 16.20
N LYS A 358 0.90 43.54 15.17
CA LYS A 358 0.49 44.02 13.83
C LYS A 358 -0.96 43.69 13.50
N CYS A 359 -1.89 43.97 14.42
CA CYS A 359 -3.31 44.13 14.04
C CYS A 359 -4.11 44.90 15.10
N HIS A 360 -3.86 46.21 15.21
CA HIS A 360 -4.86 47.17 15.69
C HIS A 360 -4.54 48.54 15.09
N VAL A 361 -5.06 48.80 13.88
CA VAL A 361 -5.42 50.14 13.43
C VAL A 361 -6.81 50.03 12.83
N CYS A 362 -7.81 50.29 13.65
CA CYS A 362 -9.11 50.86 13.30
C CYS A 362 -9.72 51.36 14.60
N ASP A 363 -9.69 52.68 14.81
CA ASP A 363 -10.72 53.46 15.51
C ASP A 363 -10.44 54.95 15.27
N VAL A 364 -10.92 55.46 14.13
CA VAL A 364 -11.73 56.70 13.99
C VAL A 364 -12.70 56.48 12.84
#